data_AF-A0AA88HJZ5-F1
#
_entry.id   AF-A0AA88HJZ5-F1
#
_cell.length_a   1.000
_cell.length_b   1.000
_cell.length_c   1.000
_cell.angle_alpha   90.00
_cell.angle_beta   90.00
_cell.angle_gamma   90.00
#
_symmetry.space_group_name_H-M   'P 1'
#
loop_
_entity.id
_entity.type
_entity.pdbx_description
1 polymer ?
#
loop_
_entity_poly.entity_id
_entity_poly.type
_entity_poly.pdbx_seq_one_letter_code
_entity_poly.pdbx_strand_id
1 'polypeptide(L)' 'MRTEPEERHSIDEQIITFKGRSVMWLYLQNKLHKWGFKVFTRAGSSGRMYDNKIYQDRGTVEAGPFGLGGDVVMSS' A
#
# COMPACT_ATOMS: atom_id res chain seq x y z
N MET A 1 -14.17 11.40 3.91
CA MET A 1 -14.48 12.31 2.79
C MET A 1 -13.91 11.70 1.53
N ARG A 2 -14.76 11.22 0.61
CA ARG A 2 -14.31 10.69 -0.67
C ARG A 2 -14.10 11.88 -1.59
N THR A 3 -12.89 12.03 -2.11
CA THR A 3 -12.50 13.16 -2.96
C THR A 3 -12.23 12.60 -4.35
N GLU A 4 -12.58 13.34 -5.39
CA GLU A 4 -12.27 12.92 -6.75
C GLU A 4 -10.75 12.82 -6.95
N PRO A 5 -10.24 11.73 -7.54
CA PRO A 5 -8.82 11.58 -7.82
C PRO A 5 -8.33 12.65 -8.80
N GLU A 6 -7.12 13.16 -8.57
CA GLU A 6 -6.39 13.93 -9.56
C GLU A 6 -6.06 13.08 -10.79
N GLU A 7 -5.91 13.70 -11.96
CA GLU A 7 -5.52 13.01 -13.20
C GLU A 7 -4.19 12.26 -13.04
N ARG A 8 -3.23 12.85 -12.31
CA ARG A 8 -1.92 12.26 -12.04
C ARG A 8 -1.89 11.70 -10.63
N HIS A 9 -1.70 10.39 -10.55
CA HIS A 9 -1.59 9.68 -9.29
C HIS A 9 -0.60 8.52 -9.44
N SER A 10 -0.05 8.10 -8.31
CA SER A 10 0.85 6.95 -8.21
C SER A 10 0.37 5.98 -7.13
N ILE A 11 0.77 4.72 -7.28
CA ILE A 11 0.59 3.68 -6.29
C ILE A 11 1.98 3.18 -5.91
N ASP A 12 2.30 3.20 -4.62
CA ASP A 12 3.61 2.75 -4.12
C ASP A 12 3.47 2.15 -2.71
N GLU A 13 4.53 1.51 -2.26
CA GLU A 13 4.66 0.84 -0.97
C GLU A 13 5.16 1.81 0.11
N GLN A 14 4.42 1.88 1.21
CA GLN A 14 4.76 2.64 2.41
C GLN A 14 4.84 1.74 3.64
N ILE A 15 5.65 2.15 4.61
CA ILE A 15 5.72 1.52 5.94
C ILE A 15 4.99 2.42 6.94
N ILE A 16 3.99 1.85 7.61
CA ILE A 16 3.40 2.46 8.81
C ILE A 16 4.08 1.85 10.03
N THR A 17 4.75 2.70 10.82
CA THR A 17 5.41 2.25 12.06
C THR A 17 4.38 2.00 13.15
N PHE A 18 4.62 0.96 13.94
CA PHE A 18 3.74 0.56 15.04
C PHE A 18 4.58 0.23 16.28
N LYS A 19 4.05 0.43 17.48
CA LYS A 19 4.77 0.14 18.74
C LYS A 19 3.98 -0.88 19.56
N GLY A 20 3.73 -2.05 18.97
CA GLY A 20 3.02 -3.15 19.62
C GLY A 20 3.33 -4.50 18.99
N ARG A 21 2.85 -5.57 19.63
CA ARG A 21 2.98 -6.93 19.10
C ARG A 21 1.96 -7.12 17.99
N SER A 22 2.42 -7.53 16.82
CA SER A 22 1.58 -7.92 15.69
C SER A 22 2.21 -9.09 14.97
N VAL A 23 1.42 -9.83 14.20
CA VAL A 23 1.94 -10.88 13.31
C VAL A 23 2.20 -10.36 11.90
N MET A 24 1.70 -9.17 11.56
CA MET A 24 1.81 -8.56 10.22
C MET A 24 3.07 -7.70 10.06
N TRP A 25 4.10 -7.91 10.88
CA TRP A 25 5.36 -7.17 10.77
C TRP A 25 6.10 -7.58 9.51
N LEU A 26 6.38 -6.59 8.65
CA LEU A 26 7.19 -6.77 7.46
C LEU A 26 8.45 -5.95 7.56
N TYR A 27 9.55 -6.55 7.09
CA TYR A 27 10.84 -5.91 6.97
C TYR A 27 11.07 -5.44 5.54
N LEU A 28 11.34 -4.15 5.36
CA LEU A 28 11.69 -3.51 4.09
C LEU A 28 13.05 -2.82 4.24
N GLN A 29 14.09 -3.45 3.66
CA GLN A 29 15.49 -3.07 3.87
C GLN A 29 15.81 -1.61 3.54
N ASN A 30 15.18 -1.07 2.49
CA ASN A 30 15.49 0.24 1.91
C ASN A 30 14.57 1.36 2.40
N LYS A 31 13.84 1.16 3.51
CA LYS A 31 12.99 2.20 4.11
C LYS A 31 13.65 2.76 5.38
N LEU A 32 13.41 4.04 5.66
CA LEU A 32 13.93 4.74 6.85
C LEU A 32 13.58 3.98 8.14
N HIS A 33 12.33 3.56 8.25
CA HIS A 33 11.87 2.61 9.24
C HIS A 33 11.62 1.26 8.55
N LYS A 34 12.47 0.27 8.87
CA LYS A 34 12.48 -1.00 8.13
C LYS A 34 11.38 -1.95 8.56
N TRP A 35 10.98 -1.89 9.82
CA TRP A 35 9.93 -2.72 10.38
C TRP A 35 8.63 -1.92 10.45
N GLY A 36 7.55 -2.47 9.92
CA GLY A 36 6.21 -1.94 10.10
C GLY A 36 5.16 -2.72 9.32
N PHE A 37 3.97 -2.13 9.22
CA PHE A 37 2.96 -2.62 8.29
C PHE A 37 3.27 -2.09 6.89
N LYS A 38 3.43 -3.01 5.94
CA LYS A 38 3.52 -2.66 4.52
C LYS A 38 2.13 -2.32 4.01
N VAL A 39 1.99 -1.17 3.39
CA VAL A 39 0.73 -0.67 2.82
C VAL A 39 1.00 -0.17 1.41
N PHE A 40 0.14 -0.55 0.46
CA PHE A 40 0.10 0.08 -0.85
C PHE A 40 -0.79 1.32 -0.75
N THR A 41 -0.28 2.47 -1.16
CA THR A 41 -0.97 3.75 -1.05
C THR A 41 -1.13 4.36 -2.42
N ARG A 42 -2.37 4.68 -2.82
CA ARG A 42 -2.68 5.48 -4.00
C ARG A 42 -2.78 6.95 -3.61
N ALA A 43 -1.92 7.79 -4.17
CA ALA A 43 -1.93 9.23 -3.90
C ALA A 43 -1.85 10.06 -5.18
N GLY A 44 -2.53 11.21 -5.18
CA GLY A 44 -2.45 12.21 -6.23
C GLY A 44 -1.15 13.01 -6.19
N SER A 45 -0.89 13.79 -7.23
CA SER A 45 0.26 14.68 -7.32
C SER A 45 0.33 15.72 -6.21
N SER A 46 -0.81 16.13 -5.62
CA SER A 46 -0.83 17.01 -4.43
C SER A 46 -0.45 16.30 -3.12
N GLY A 47 -0.23 14.99 -3.15
CA GLY A 47 0.03 14.16 -1.97
C GLY A 47 -1.23 13.69 -1.25
N ARG A 48 -2.43 13.98 -1.78
CA ARG A 48 -3.69 13.46 -1.22
C ARG A 48 -3.81 11.96 -1.45
N MET A 49 -4.06 11.21 -0.38
CA MET A 49 -4.33 9.78 -0.43
C MET A 49 -5.79 9.51 -0.80
N TYR A 50 -6.01 8.63 -1.78
CA TYR A 50 -7.35 8.23 -2.24
C TYR A 50 -7.72 6.80 -1.83
N ASP A 51 -6.75 5.90 -1.84
CA ASP A 51 -6.92 4.48 -1.47
C ASP A 51 -5.68 3.99 -0.73
N ASN A 52 -5.88 3.00 0.16
CA ASN A 52 -4.80 2.25 0.76
C ASN A 52 -5.18 0.78 0.96
N LYS A 53 -4.21 -0.12 0.78
CA LYS A 53 -4.37 -1.56 0.99
C LYS A 53 -3.25 -2.10 1.84
N ILE A 54 -3.59 -2.74 2.96
CA ILE A 54 -2.61 -3.39 3.85
C ILE A 54 -2.17 -4.70 3.21
N TYR A 55 -0.85 -4.93 3.13
CA TYR A 55 -0.32 -6.21 2.70
C TYR A 55 -0.62 -7.29 3.74
N GLN A 56 -1.25 -8.38 3.31
CA GLN A 56 -1.61 -9.52 4.16
C GLN A 56 -1.06 -10.84 3.62
N ASP A 57 -0.04 -10.78 2.76
CA ASP A 57 0.43 -11.93 1.98
C ASP A 57 -0.72 -12.47 1.10
N ARG A 58 -1.24 -13.65 1.42
CA ARG A 58 -2.46 -14.19 0.80
C ARG A 58 -3.69 -13.41 1.27
N GLY A 59 -4.41 -12.84 0.30
CA GLY A 59 -5.61 -12.03 0.57
C GLY A 59 -5.37 -10.51 0.54
N THR A 60 -4.18 -10.06 0.15
CA THR A 60 -3.93 -8.63 -0.12
C THR A 60 -4.87 -8.10 -1.22
N VAL A 61 -5.03 -8.88 -2.29
CA VAL A 61 -5.96 -8.67 -3.41
C VAL A 61 -6.40 -10.03 -3.94
N GLU A 62 -7.52 -10.06 -4.68
CA GLU A 62 -7.88 -11.24 -5.47
C GLU A 62 -6.80 -11.50 -6.53
N ALA A 63 -6.40 -12.77 -6.68
CA ALA A 63 -5.33 -13.14 -7.59
C ALA A 63 -5.78 -12.95 -9.06
N GLY A 64 -5.15 -12.01 -9.74
CA GLY A 64 -5.35 -11.72 -11.16
C GLY A 64 -4.17 -12.19 -12.00
N PRO A 65 -4.18 -11.86 -13.31
CA PRO A 65 -3.17 -12.32 -14.25
C PRO A 65 -1.85 -11.51 -14.17
N PHE A 66 -1.80 -10.41 -13.42
CA PHE A 66 -0.67 -9.46 -13.46
C PHE A 66 0.30 -9.62 -12.28
N GLY A 67 0.05 -10.61 -11.41
CA GLY A 67 0.76 -10.79 -10.15
C GLY A 67 0.46 -9.68 -9.15
N LEU A 68 0.93 -9.83 -7.91
CA LEU A 68 0.56 -8.95 -6.79
C LEU A 68 0.68 -7.45 -7.12
N GLY A 69 1.79 -7.05 -7.75
CA GLY A 69 2.04 -5.63 -8.09
C GLY A 69 1.00 -5.09 -9.08
N GLY A 70 0.69 -5.83 -10.14
CA GLY A 70 -0.31 -5.40 -11.12
C GLY A 70 -1.73 -5.50 -10.58
N ASP A 71 -2.04 -6.54 -9.81
CA ASP A 71 -3.37 -6.75 -9.23
C ASP A 71 -3.72 -5.70 -8.16
N VAL A 72 -2.72 -5.20 -7.42
CA VAL A 72 -2.89 -4.03 -6.55
C VAL A 72 -3.27 -2.80 -7.35
N VAL A 73 -2.63 -2.57 -8.50
CA VAL A 73 -2.94 -1.42 -9.37
C VAL A 73 -4.35 -1.53 -9.94
N MET A 74 -4.74 -2.72 -10.42
CA MET A 74 -6.05 -2.94 -11.03
C MET A 74 -7.22 -2.88 -10.03
N SER A 75 -6.95 -3.12 -8.74
CA SER A 75 -7.98 -3.10 -7.69
C SER A 75 -8.10 -1.74 -6.98
N SER A 76 -7.25 -0.75 -7.28
CA SER A 76 -7.13 0.55 -6.59
C SER A 76 -7.73 1.73 -7.34
#